data_AF-A0A0K8W6S4-F1
#
_entry.id   AF-A0A0K8W6S4-F1
#
_cell.length_a   1.000
_cell.length_b   1.000
_cell.length_c   1.000
_cell.angle_alpha   90.00
_cell.angle_beta   90.00
_cell.angle_gamma   90.00
#
_symmetry.space_group_name_H-M   'P 1'
#
loop_
_entity.id
_entity.type
_entity.pdbx_description
1 polymer ?
#
loop_
_entity_poly.entity_id
_entity_poly.type
_entity_poly.pdbx_seq_one_letter_code
_entity_poly.pdbx_strand_id
1 'polypeptide(L)'
;WPSFRDMFTAMYINHPKLSQAQKLYHLRYKTKGQAGVIVKQFALNDENFNYAWEALKARYENERILVDKQVTILMNLPKIQKETSEEFIKLQSTVSNCL
;
A
#
# COMPACT_ATOMS: atom_id res chain seq x y z
N TRP A 1 -1.54 3.39 2.23
CA TRP A 1 -0.10 3.64 1.96
C TRP A 1 0.21 5.11 1.77
N PRO A 2 -0.44 5.87 0.85
CA PRO A 2 -0.10 7.29 0.60
C PRO A 2 -0.15 8.14 1.86
N SER A 3 -1.24 8.06 2.63
CA SER A 3 -1.39 8.82 3.88
C SER A 3 -0.33 8.48 4.95
N PHE A 4 0.09 7.22 5.04
CA PHE A 4 1.16 6.83 5.96
C PHE A 4 2.51 7.39 5.51
N ARG A 5 2.82 7.27 4.21
CA ARG A 5 4.05 7.78 3.60
C ARG A 5 4.17 9.28 3.82
N ASP A 6 3.11 10.02 3.52
CA ASP A 6 3.11 11.48 3.61
C ASP A 6 3.24 11.95 5.06
N MET A 7 2.50 11.32 5.98
CA MET A 7 2.58 11.63 7.42
C MET A 7 3.96 11.29 8.00
N PHE A 8 4.52 10.13 7.66
CA PHE A 8 5.83 9.71 8.13
C PHE A 8 6.95 10.60 7.56
N THR A 9 6.80 11.04 6.31
CA THR A 9 7.72 11.98 5.66
C THR A 9 7.72 13.32 6.39
N ALA A 10 6.54 13.87 6.66
CA ALA A 10 6.38 15.14 7.35
C ALA A 10 6.91 15.10 8.80
N MET A 11 6.63 14.02 9.54
CA MET A 11 7.00 13.91 10.96
C MET A 11 8.45 13.49 11.22
N TYR A 12 9.00 12.58 10.41
CA TYR A 12 10.27 11.92 10.70
C TYR A 12 11.33 12.19 9.64
N ILE A 13 10.99 12.15 8.35
CA ILE A 13 11.98 12.31 7.27
C ILE A 13 12.47 13.76 7.19
N ASN A 14 11.54 14.71 7.19
CA ASN A 14 11.81 16.15 7.11
C ASN A 14 12.28 16.74 8.44
N HIS A 15 12.35 15.94 9.51
CA HIS A 15 12.74 16.43 10.83
C HIS A 15 14.27 16.53 10.94
N PRO A 16 14.85 17.74 11.06
CA PRO A 16 16.29 17.96 10.93
C PRO A 16 17.11 17.45 12.12
N LYS A 17 16.48 17.19 13.27
CA LYS A 17 17.16 16.73 14.50
C LYS A 17 17.19 15.21 14.69
N LEU A 18 16.56 14.44 13.79
CA LEU A 18 16.50 12.99 13.90
C LEU A 18 17.58 12.34 13.04
N SER A 19 18.38 11.45 13.63
CA SER A 19 19.32 10.63 12.85
C SER A 19 18.58 9.61 12.00
N GLN A 20 19.22 9.09 10.96
CA GLN A 20 18.61 8.11 10.07
C GLN A 20 18.30 6.80 10.81
N ALA A 21 19.15 6.39 11.75
CA ALA A 21 18.94 5.24 12.64
C ALA A 21 17.72 5.44 13.55
N GLN A 22 17.50 6.67 14.08
CA GLN A 22 16.30 6.99 14.85
C GLN A 22 15.04 6.93 13.98
N LYS A 23 15.11 7.45 12.75
CA LYS A 23 14.00 7.33 11.78
C LYS A 23 13.71 5.86 11.47
N LEU A 24 14.73 5.02 11.28
CA LEU A 24 14.58 3.59 11.04
C LEU A 24 13.99 2.86 12.26
N TYR A 25 14.39 3.23 13.47
CA TYR A 25 13.79 2.72 14.70
C TYR A 25 12.28 3.02 14.77
N HIS A 26 11.89 4.27 14.52
CA HIS A 26 10.48 4.65 14.46
C HIS A 26 9.74 3.95 13.33
N LEU A 27 10.35 3.82 12.16
CA LEU A 27 9.80 3.10 11.02
C LEU A 27 9.49 1.64 11.38
N ARG A 28 10.43 0.96 12.07
CA ARG A 28 10.27 -0.44 12.51
C ARG A 28 9.15 -0.62 13.53
N TYR A 29 8.95 0.34 14.42
CA TYR A 29 7.91 0.28 15.44
C TYR A 29 6.52 0.62 14.88
N LYS A 30 6.46 1.55 13.91
CA LYS A 30 5.21 1.98 13.27
C LYS A 30 4.75 1.03 12.18
N THR A 31 5.62 0.15 11.67
CA THR A 31 5.29 -0.89 10.69
C THR A 31 4.99 -2.22 11.37
N LYS A 32 3.87 -2.87 10.98
CA LYS A 32 3.43 -4.16 11.52
C LYS A 32 3.20 -5.17 10.39
N GLY A 33 3.14 -6.45 10.75
CA GLY A 33 2.93 -7.55 9.80
C GLY A 33 4.02 -7.59 8.73
N GLN A 34 3.62 -7.74 7.46
CA GLN A 34 4.52 -7.84 6.31
C GLN A 34 5.44 -6.62 6.16
N ALA A 35 4.96 -5.40 6.42
CA ALA A 35 5.78 -4.19 6.39
C ALA A 35 6.88 -4.22 7.46
N GLY A 36 6.55 -4.70 8.67
CA GLY A 36 7.52 -4.83 9.75
C GLY A 36 8.57 -5.90 9.48
N VAL A 37 8.23 -6.97 8.76
CA VAL A 37 9.21 -7.99 8.33
C VAL A 37 10.24 -7.39 7.38
N ILE A 38 9.80 -6.58 6.40
CA ILE A 38 10.70 -5.88 5.48
C ILE A 38 11.65 -4.97 6.25
N VAL A 39 11.14 -4.13 7.15
CA VAL A 39 11.99 -3.19 7.91
C VAL A 39 12.95 -3.91 8.87
N LYS A 40 12.56 -5.08 9.41
CA LYS A 40 13.43 -5.88 10.28
C LYS A 40 14.61 -6.54 9.57
N GLN A 41 14.57 -6.69 8.25
CA GLN A 41 15.71 -7.21 7.47
C GLN A 41 16.90 -6.24 7.45
N PHE A 42 16.64 -4.96 7.70
CA PHE A 42 17.64 -3.92 7.72
C PHE A 42 18.15 -3.68 9.16
N ALA A 43 19.47 -3.63 9.32
CA ALA A 43 20.08 -3.31 10.61
C ALA A 43 19.79 -1.84 10.99
N LEU A 44 19.62 -1.56 12.28
CA LEU A 44 19.38 -0.22 12.83
C LEU A 44 20.65 0.65 12.75
N ASN A 45 21.01 1.09 11.55
CA ASN A 45 22.11 2.02 11.30
C ASN A 45 21.62 3.19 10.42
N ASP A 46 22.45 4.23 10.31
CA ASP A 46 22.07 5.44 9.59
C ASP A 46 21.99 5.23 8.06
N GLU A 47 22.76 4.27 7.53
CA GLU A 47 22.81 3.96 6.10
C GLU A 47 21.55 3.21 5.61
N ASN A 48 20.96 2.40 6.48
CA ASN A 48 19.89 1.46 6.13
C ASN A 48 18.50 2.08 6.10
N PHE A 49 18.31 3.29 6.61
CA PHE A 49 17.00 3.94 6.57
C PHE A 49 16.49 4.08 5.13
N ASN A 50 17.35 4.57 4.23
CA ASN A 50 16.98 4.80 2.83
C ASN A 50 16.60 3.47 2.16
N TYR A 51 17.40 2.42 2.35
CA TYR A 51 17.11 1.09 1.79
C TYR A 51 15.80 0.50 2.33
N ALA A 52 15.54 0.62 3.63
CA ALA A 52 14.29 0.16 4.23
C ALA A 52 13.07 0.95 3.73
N TRP A 53 13.23 2.26 3.52
CA TRP A 53 12.18 3.14 3.01
C TRP A 53 11.87 2.86 1.54
N GLU A 54 12.90 2.67 0.70
CA GLU A 54 12.73 2.25 -0.69
C GLU A 54 12.09 0.87 -0.80
N ALA A 55 12.46 -0.10 0.03
CA ALA A 55 11.84 -1.42 0.03
C ALA A 55 10.35 -1.39 0.39
N LEU A 56 9.96 -0.51 1.33
CA LEU A 56 8.55 -0.27 1.64
C LEU A 56 7.81 0.40 0.48
N LYS A 57 8.41 1.42 -0.14
CA LYS A 57 7.87 2.05 -1.35
C LYS A 57 7.69 1.04 -2.47
N ALA A 58 8.71 0.27 -2.83
CA ALA A 58 8.62 -0.76 -3.86
C ALA A 58 7.48 -1.76 -3.58
N ARG A 59 7.26 -2.15 -2.31
CA ARG A 59 6.21 -3.13 -1.97
C ARG A 59 4.80 -2.56 -1.94
N TYR A 60 4.63 -1.27 -1.58
CA TYR A 60 3.33 -0.68 -1.28
C TYR A 60 2.92 0.48 -2.19
N GLU A 61 3.85 1.05 -2.96
CA GLU A 61 3.64 2.22 -3.80
C GLU A 61 3.05 1.88 -5.18
N ASN A 62 2.93 0.60 -5.57
CA ASN A 62 2.40 0.28 -6.91
C ASN A 62 1.49 -0.95 -7.06
N GLU A 63 1.50 -1.95 -6.19
CA GLU A 63 0.89 -3.25 -6.59
C GLU A 63 -0.50 -3.53 -5.99
N ARG A 64 -0.78 -3.08 -4.75
CA ARG A 64 -1.97 -3.56 -4.03
C ARG A 64 -3.21 -2.70 -4.20
N ILE A 65 -3.09 -1.40 -4.44
CA ILE A 65 -4.28 -0.53 -4.50
C ILE A 65 -5.07 -0.77 -5.79
N LEU A 66 -4.38 -1.06 -6.90
CA LEU A 66 -5.01 -1.42 -8.16
C LEU A 66 -5.61 -2.82 -8.08
N VAL A 67 -4.81 -3.82 -7.69
CA VAL A 67 -5.27 -5.22 -7.64
C VAL A 67 -6.37 -5.44 -6.61
N ASP A 68 -6.29 -4.85 -5.41
CA ASP A 68 -7.30 -5.06 -4.36
C ASP A 68 -8.63 -4.37 -4.70
N LYS A 69 -8.60 -3.20 -5.36
CA LYS A 69 -9.81 -2.61 -5.96
C LYS A 69 -10.38 -3.52 -7.03
N GLN A 70 -9.54 -4.03 -7.94
CA GLN A 70 -9.98 -4.89 -9.04
C GLN A 70 -10.61 -6.18 -8.52
N VAL A 71 -9.95 -6.84 -7.58
CA VAL A 71 -10.39 -8.10 -6.96
C VAL A 71 -11.65 -7.85 -6.13
N THR A 72 -11.75 -6.74 -5.40
CA THR A 72 -12.97 -6.40 -4.64
C THR A 72 -14.15 -6.12 -5.57
N ILE A 73 -13.94 -5.45 -6.70
CA ILE A 73 -15.01 -5.22 -7.70
C ILE A 73 -15.44 -6.53 -8.34
N LEU A 74 -14.50 -7.41 -8.69
CA LEU A 74 -14.79 -8.74 -9.26
C LEU A 74 -15.50 -9.66 -8.25
N MET A 75 -15.10 -9.65 -6.98
CA MET A 75 -15.71 -10.46 -5.92
C MET A 75 -17.08 -9.93 -5.46
N ASN A 76 -17.32 -8.62 -5.58
CA ASN A 76 -18.62 -8.00 -5.30
C ASN A 76 -19.46 -7.78 -6.57
N LEU A 77 -19.18 -8.48 -7.67
CA LEU A 77 -20.06 -8.46 -8.83
C LEU A 77 -21.46 -8.86 -8.38
N PRO A 78 -22.47 -8.01 -8.58
CA PRO A 78 -23.84 -8.32 -8.17
C PRO A 78 -24.29 -9.58 -8.92
N LYS A 79 -24.71 -10.60 -8.17
CA LYS A 79 -25.35 -11.79 -8.76
C LYS A 79 -26.59 -11.31 -9.51
N ILE A 80 -26.61 -11.52 -10.83
CA ILE A 80 -27.78 -11.27 -11.68
C ILE A 80 -28.93 -12.10 -11.10
N GLN A 81 -29.95 -11.43 -10.55
CA GLN A 81 -31.13 -12.09 -10.01
C GLN A 81 -32.32 -12.04 -10.99
N LYS A 82 -32.26 -11.21 -12.04
CA LYS A 82 -33.25 -11.18 -13.12
C LYS A 82 -32.58 -11.04 -14.49
N GLU A 83 -32.91 -11.94 -15.41
CA GLU A 83 -32.51 -11.87 -16.82
C GLU A 83 -33.19 -10.66 -17.50
N THR A 84 -32.61 -9.48 -17.32
CA THR A 84 -33.06 -8.23 -17.93
C THR A 84 -31.85 -7.59 -18.62
N SER A 85 -32.01 -7.11 -19.86
CA SER A 85 -30.89 -6.58 -20.67
C SER A 85 -30.08 -5.48 -19.97
N GLU A 86 -30.71 -4.70 -19.08
CA GLU A 86 -30.07 -3.63 -18.32
C GLU A 86 -29.06 -4.14 -17.27
N GLU A 87 -29.34 -5.27 -16.60
CA GLU A 87 -28.42 -5.88 -15.64
C GLU A 87 -27.22 -6.52 -16.35
N PHE A 88 -27.44 -7.09 -17.54
CA PHE A 88 -26.37 -7.67 -18.36
C PHE A 88 -25.42 -6.59 -18.89
N ILE A 89 -25.95 -5.46 -19.36
CA ILE A 89 -25.15 -4.30 -19.81
C ILE A 89 -24.37 -3.70 -18.64
N LYS A 90 -24.96 -3.61 -17.44
CA LYS A 90 -24.25 -3.20 -16.23
C LYS A 90 -23.12 -4.16 -15.84
N LEU A 91 -23.34 -5.46 -15.94
CA LEU A 91 -22.30 -6.44 -15.64
C LEU A 91 -21.16 -6.37 -16.66
N GLN A 92 -21.48 -6.29 -17.96
CA GLN A 92 -20.50 -6.17 -19.04
C GLN A 92 -19.65 -4.90 -18.90
N SER A 93 -20.28 -3.75 -18.66
CA SER A 93 -19.56 -2.47 -18.46
C SER A 93 -18.68 -2.48 -17.21
N THR A 94 -19.14 -3.11 -16.12
CA THR A 94 -18.33 -3.25 -14.90
C THR A 94 -17.10 -4.11 -15.15
N VAL A 95 -17.23 -5.22 -15.89
CA VAL A 95 -16.11 -6.10 -16.25
C VAL A 95 -15.17 -5.44 -17.26
N SER A 96 -15.67 -4.73 -18.27
CA SER A 96 -14.83 -4.01 -19.23
C SER A 96 -14.06 -2.85 -18.61
N ASN A 97 -14.62 -2.18 -17.60
CA ASN A 97 -13.90 -1.16 -16.82
C ASN A 97 -12.87 -1.76 -15.84
N CYS A 98 -12.81 -3.10 -15.74
CA CYS A 98 -11.88 -3.82 -14.88
C CYS A 98 -10.67 -4.45 -15.61
N LEU A 99 -10.69 -4.48 -16.94
CA LEU A 99 -9.67 -5.02 -17.84
C LEU A 99 -8.92 -3.89 -18.54
#